data_AF-A0A820ZVZ0-F1
#
_entry.id   AF-A0A820ZVZ0-F1
#
_cell.length_a   1.000
_cell.length_b   1.000
_cell.length_c   1.000
_cell.angle_alpha   90.00
_cell.angle_beta   90.00
_cell.angle_gamma   90.00
#
_symmetry.space_group_name_H-M   'P 1'
#
loop_
_entity.id
_entity.type
_entity.pdbx_description
1 polymer ?
#
loop_
_entity_poly.entity_id
_entity_poly.type
_entity_poly.pdbx_seq_one_letter_code
_entity_poly.pdbx_strand_id
1 'polypeptide(L)'
;MEELLGDNTKFKLVDNDPTITNEDQLIRLLSRLKKDNFITEAEYKVAKPSGSRLARLYGLPKLHKENCPLRPVMSAIKTVNYGLGKMLTSRLSHLRQSQYVIKDSSDFVTKLTNTKNVDKLMISFDVVSLFTNVPLTFTVDYILDQLYPNIRNLVLQV
;
A
#
# COMPACT_ATOMS: atom_id res chain seq x y z
N MET A 1 14.13 14.41 12.92
CA MET A 1 14.27 13.45 11.79
C MET A 1 15.41 12.48 12.06
N GLU A 2 16.54 12.97 12.59
CA GLU A 2 17.64 12.13 13.08
C GLU A 2 17.17 11.11 14.13
N GLU A 3 16.36 11.52 15.10
CA GLU A 3 15.77 10.60 16.10
C GLU A 3 14.95 9.46 15.45
N LEU A 4 14.17 9.77 14.40
CA LEU A 4 13.39 8.77 13.66
C LEU A 4 14.30 7.80 12.90
N LEU A 5 15.32 8.34 12.21
CA LEU A 5 16.26 7.54 11.41
C LEU A 5 17.26 6.75 12.27
N GLY A 6 17.48 7.19 13.52
CA GLY A 6 18.30 6.49 14.51
C GLY A 6 17.62 5.28 15.16
N ASP A 7 16.34 5.04 14.89
CA ASP A 7 15.64 3.84 15.35
C ASP A 7 16.13 2.60 14.60
N ASN A 8 17.11 1.93 15.19
CA ASN A 8 17.73 0.70 14.65
C ASN A 8 16.79 -0.52 14.66
N THR A 9 15.59 -0.42 15.27
CA THR A 9 14.56 -1.47 15.16
C THR A 9 13.79 -1.38 13.85
N LYS A 10 13.83 -0.21 13.18
CA LYS A 10 13.09 0.07 11.94
C LYS A 10 14.00 0.36 10.76
N PHE A 11 15.14 1.01 11.01
CA PHE A 11 16.08 1.42 9.98
C PHE A 11 17.41 0.71 10.16
N LYS A 12 18.06 0.44 9.03
CA LYS A 12 19.44 -0.05 9.00
C LYS A 12 20.20 0.73 7.94
N LEU A 13 21.46 1.02 8.22
CA LEU A 13 22.36 1.54 7.21
C LEU A 13 22.62 0.47 6.15
N VAL A 14 22.82 0.91 4.92
CA VAL A 14 23.11 0.05 3.78
C VAL A 14 24.41 0.53 3.15
N ASP A 15 25.33 -0.39 2.90
CA ASP A 15 26.67 -0.07 2.43
C ASP A 15 26.70 0.32 0.95
N ASN A 16 25.71 -0.12 0.17
CA ASN A 16 25.62 0.10 -1.27
C ASN A 16 24.17 0.32 -1.71
N ASP A 17 23.97 1.05 -2.81
CA ASP A 17 22.63 1.25 -3.40
C ASP A 17 22.15 -0.05 -4.09
N PRO A 18 21.10 -0.73 -3.59
CA PRO A 18 20.60 -1.97 -4.17
C PRO A 18 19.67 -1.76 -5.37
N THR A 19 19.46 -0.51 -5.83
CA THR A 19 18.43 -0.16 -6.81
C THR A 19 18.55 -0.97 -8.10
N ILE A 20 19.73 -1.06 -8.68
CA ILE A 20 19.95 -1.79 -9.95
C ILE A 20 19.69 -3.29 -9.76
N THR A 21 20.22 -3.88 -8.67
CA THR A 21 20.02 -5.29 -8.36
C THR A 21 18.53 -5.62 -8.15
N ASN A 22 17.81 -4.77 -7.43
CA ASN A 22 16.38 -4.94 -7.18
C ASN A 22 15.56 -4.78 -8.47
N GLU A 23 15.92 -3.83 -9.33
CA GLU A 23 15.31 -3.62 -10.65
C GLU A 23 15.46 -4.88 -11.51
N ASP A 24 16.67 -5.43 -11.62
CA ASP A 24 16.95 -6.66 -12.37
C ASP A 24 16.16 -7.87 -11.84
N GLN A 25 16.10 -8.04 -10.52
CA GLN A 25 15.35 -9.13 -9.89
C GLN A 25 13.86 -9.02 -10.18
N LEU A 26 13.29 -7.81 -10.05
CA LEU A 26 11.88 -7.57 -10.33
C LEU A 26 11.56 -7.80 -11.82
N ILE A 27 12.41 -7.34 -12.74
CA ILE A 27 12.22 -7.56 -14.19
C ILE A 27 12.22 -9.05 -14.52
N ARG A 28 13.13 -9.84 -13.94
CA ARG A 28 13.17 -11.30 -14.12
C ARG A 28 11.89 -11.96 -13.62
N LEU A 29 11.43 -11.58 -12.43
CA LEU A 29 10.17 -12.09 -11.86
C LEU A 29 8.98 -11.77 -12.77
N LEU A 30 8.82 -10.51 -13.17
CA LEU A 30 7.73 -10.06 -14.03
C LEU A 30 7.77 -10.75 -15.41
N SER A 31 8.96 -10.95 -15.97
CA SER A 31 9.13 -11.66 -17.24
C SER A 31 8.68 -13.12 -17.15
N ARG A 32 9.00 -13.81 -16.04
CA ARG A 32 8.52 -15.17 -15.76
C ARG A 32 6.99 -15.20 -15.63
N LEU A 33 6.42 -14.32 -14.81
CA LEU A 33 4.97 -14.23 -14.63
C LEU A 33 4.21 -13.95 -15.94
N LYS A 34 4.79 -13.13 -16.82
CA LYS A 34 4.26 -12.88 -18.15
C LYS A 34 4.34 -14.12 -19.03
N LYS A 35 5.48 -14.82 -19.05
CA LYS A 35 5.67 -16.06 -19.82
C LYS A 35 4.67 -17.14 -19.41
N ASP A 36 4.39 -17.23 -18.12
CA ASP A 36 3.46 -18.18 -17.52
C ASP A 36 1.99 -17.69 -17.62
N ASN A 37 1.72 -16.58 -18.33
CA ASN A 37 0.41 -15.97 -18.53
C ASN A 37 -0.32 -15.52 -17.24
N PHE A 38 0.38 -15.35 -16.11
CA PHE A 38 -0.19 -14.79 -14.88
C PHE A 38 -0.51 -13.29 -15.00
N ILE A 39 0.31 -12.56 -15.77
CA ILE A 39 0.11 -11.14 -16.07
C ILE A 39 0.09 -10.90 -17.58
N THR A 40 -0.72 -9.93 -17.99
CA THR A 40 -0.83 -9.52 -19.40
C THR A 40 0.38 -8.67 -19.83
N GLU A 41 0.54 -8.48 -21.14
CA GLU A 41 1.54 -7.54 -21.70
C GLU A 41 1.36 -6.12 -21.16
N ALA A 42 0.11 -5.66 -21.06
CA ALA A 42 -0.20 -4.32 -20.58
C ALA A 42 0.23 -4.14 -19.12
N GLU A 43 -0.05 -5.14 -18.29
CA GLU A 43 0.33 -5.13 -16.87
C GLU A 43 1.84 -5.23 -16.69
N TYR A 44 2.50 -6.07 -17.47
CA TYR A 44 3.97 -6.13 -17.50
C TYR A 44 4.56 -4.75 -17.81
N LYS A 45 4.05 -4.06 -18.84
CA LYS A 45 4.53 -2.71 -19.21
C LYS A 45 4.30 -1.67 -18.11
N VAL A 46 3.20 -1.76 -17.36
CA VAL A 46 2.92 -0.88 -16.22
C VAL A 46 3.82 -1.20 -15.03
N ALA A 47 4.05 -2.49 -14.76
CA ALA A 47 4.79 -2.95 -13.60
C ALA A 47 6.31 -2.86 -13.76
N LYS A 48 6.81 -3.01 -14.99
CA LYS A 48 8.24 -3.07 -15.28
C LYS A 48 8.93 -1.76 -14.87
N PRO A 49 9.88 -1.80 -13.92
CA PRO A 49 10.71 -0.65 -13.60
C PRO A 49 11.62 -0.25 -14.78
N SER A 50 12.00 1.02 -14.83
CA SER A 50 12.99 1.56 -15.76
C SER A 50 13.60 2.82 -15.16
N GLY A 51 14.92 2.82 -14.95
CA GLY A 51 15.63 3.97 -14.39
C GLY A 51 15.17 4.31 -12.99
N SER A 52 15.03 3.29 -12.13
CA SER A 52 14.56 3.46 -10.76
C SER A 52 15.54 4.26 -9.91
N ARG A 53 15.03 4.79 -8.80
CA ARG A 53 15.82 5.48 -7.77
C ARG A 53 15.35 5.05 -6.38
N LEU A 54 16.20 5.31 -5.38
CA LEU A 54 15.82 5.16 -3.97
C LEU A 54 14.64 6.06 -3.60
N ALA A 55 13.85 5.60 -2.62
CA ALA A 55 12.79 6.38 -2.02
C ALA A 55 13.37 7.58 -1.29
N ARG A 56 12.65 8.71 -1.28
CA ARG A 56 13.06 9.92 -0.55
C ARG A 56 12.21 10.12 0.68
N LEU A 57 12.84 10.21 1.84
CA LEU A 57 12.18 10.59 3.08
C LEU A 57 12.29 12.09 3.30
N TYR A 58 11.19 12.76 3.62
CA TYR A 58 11.18 14.17 4.01
C TYR A 58 10.09 14.43 5.06
N GLY A 59 10.20 15.54 5.79
CA GLY A 59 9.26 15.91 6.83
C GLY A 59 8.30 17.00 6.36
N LEU A 60 7.00 16.84 6.63
CA LEU A 60 6.01 17.91 6.47
C LEU A 60 5.59 18.44 7.85
N PRO A 61 5.61 19.76 8.09
CA PRO A 61 5.22 20.32 9.37
C PRO A 61 3.75 20.08 9.69
N LYS A 62 3.44 19.60 10.90
CA LYS A 62 2.07 19.57 11.43
C LYS A 62 1.76 20.92 12.09
N LEU A 63 1.38 21.91 11.29
CA LEU A 63 1.11 23.30 11.74
C LEU A 63 0.03 23.42 12.83
N HIS A 64 -0.84 22.42 12.97
CA HIS A 64 -1.95 22.39 13.94
C HIS A 64 -1.58 21.75 15.30
N LYS A 65 -0.30 21.49 15.55
CA LYS A 65 0.21 20.91 16.81
C LYS A 65 1.28 21.82 17.40
N GLU A 66 1.32 21.91 18.73
CA GLU A 66 2.38 22.63 19.45
C GLU A 66 3.75 22.11 19.03
N ASN A 67 4.74 23.01 18.98
CA ASN A 67 6.10 22.75 18.49
C ASN A 67 6.21 22.29 17.02
N CYS A 68 5.11 22.33 16.26
CA CYS A 68 5.06 22.05 14.82
C CYS A 68 5.83 20.77 14.40
N PRO A 69 5.55 19.60 15.02
CA PRO A 69 6.30 18.38 14.77
C PRO A 69 6.22 17.96 13.29
N LEU A 70 7.30 17.39 12.79
CA LEU A 70 7.35 16.87 11.41
C LEU A 70 6.57 15.55 11.29
N ARG A 71 5.75 15.43 10.26
CA ARG A 71 5.22 14.16 9.75
C ARG A 71 6.19 13.61 8.72
N PRO A 72 6.86 12.47 8.96
CA PRO A 72 7.69 11.84 7.94
C PRO A 72 6.83 11.35 6.77
N VAL A 73 7.28 11.61 5.55
CA VAL A 73 6.66 11.16 4.31
C VAL A 73 7.72 10.52 3.43
N MET A 74 7.44 9.29 2.99
CA MET A 74 8.29 8.56 2.06
C MET A 74 7.73 8.70 0.65
N SER A 75 8.43 9.42 -0.23
CA SER A 75 8.11 9.43 -1.66
C SER A 75 8.65 8.17 -2.33
N ALA A 76 7.72 7.30 -2.70
CA ALA A 76 8.00 6.09 -3.49
C ALA A 76 7.99 6.34 -5.02
N ILE A 77 7.91 7.60 -5.46
CA ILE A 77 7.82 7.93 -6.90
C ILE A 77 9.11 7.52 -7.61
N LYS A 78 8.98 6.76 -8.70
CA LYS A 78 10.08 6.19 -9.49
C LYS A 78 10.98 5.22 -8.70
N THR A 79 10.49 4.66 -7.59
CA THR A 79 11.16 3.53 -6.96
C THR A 79 10.92 2.25 -7.75
N VAL A 80 11.74 1.23 -7.52
CA VAL A 80 11.66 -0.08 -8.19
C VAL A 80 10.24 -0.66 -8.18
N ASN A 81 9.52 -0.52 -7.05
CA ASN A 81 8.18 -1.10 -6.88
C ASN A 81 7.04 -0.18 -7.32
N TYR A 82 7.33 1.03 -7.83
CA TYR A 82 6.29 2.03 -8.11
C TYR A 82 5.29 1.57 -9.18
N GLY A 83 5.79 1.03 -10.30
CA GLY A 83 4.96 0.47 -11.36
C GLY A 83 4.16 -0.74 -10.88
N LEU A 84 4.83 -1.65 -10.17
CA LEU A 84 4.20 -2.83 -9.57
C LEU A 84 3.03 -2.44 -8.66
N GLY A 85 3.23 -1.44 -7.79
CA GLY A 85 2.17 -0.93 -6.90
C GLY A 85 0.96 -0.41 -7.67
N LYS A 86 1.16 0.28 -8.81
CA LYS A 86 0.06 0.71 -9.68
C LYS A 86 -0.70 -0.46 -10.29
N MET A 87 0.03 -1.44 -10.83
CA MET A 87 -0.57 -2.65 -11.40
C MET A 87 -1.42 -3.40 -10.35
N LEU A 88 -0.87 -3.61 -9.15
CA LEU A 88 -1.57 -4.27 -8.05
C LEU A 88 -2.80 -3.46 -7.59
N THR A 89 -2.68 -2.13 -7.48
CA THR A 89 -3.82 -1.27 -7.12
C THR A 89 -4.97 -1.39 -8.11
N SER A 90 -4.65 -1.54 -9.40
CA SER A 90 -5.65 -1.77 -10.45
C SER A 90 -6.34 -3.13 -10.26
N ARG A 91 -5.56 -4.21 -10.12
CA ARG A 91 -6.09 -5.58 -9.92
C ARG A 91 -6.93 -5.71 -8.67
N LEU A 92 -6.48 -5.13 -7.55
CA LEU A 92 -7.12 -5.24 -6.24
C LEU A 92 -8.24 -4.20 -6.03
N SER A 93 -8.56 -3.39 -7.05
CA SER A 93 -9.49 -2.27 -6.92
C SER A 93 -10.88 -2.70 -6.44
N HIS A 94 -11.35 -3.87 -6.86
CA HIS A 94 -12.62 -4.45 -6.47
C HIS A 94 -12.70 -4.81 -4.97
N LEU A 95 -11.58 -5.22 -4.36
CA LEU A 95 -11.52 -5.56 -2.93
C LEU A 95 -11.70 -4.35 -2.00
N ARG A 96 -11.54 -3.13 -2.53
CA ARG A 96 -11.76 -1.89 -1.77
C ARG A 96 -13.23 -1.49 -1.69
N GLN A 97 -14.09 -2.10 -2.49
CA GLN A 97 -15.50 -1.76 -2.53
C GLN A 97 -16.23 -2.45 -1.37
N SER A 98 -16.90 -1.66 -0.55
CA SER A 98 -17.71 -2.15 0.57
C SER A 98 -18.82 -1.15 0.86
N GLN A 99 -19.97 -1.64 1.32
CA GLN A 99 -21.09 -0.79 1.75
C GLN A 99 -20.73 0.13 2.93
N TYR A 100 -19.65 -0.19 3.66
CA TYR A 100 -19.15 0.60 4.79
C TYR A 100 -18.08 1.62 4.39
N VAL A 101 -17.68 1.66 3.12
CA VAL A 101 -16.70 2.62 2.61
C VAL A 101 -17.43 3.81 2.01
N ILE A 102 -17.01 5.00 2.43
CA ILE A 102 -17.46 6.26 1.86
C ILE A 102 -16.47 6.68 0.79
N LYS A 103 -16.98 7.10 -0.38
CA LYS A 103 -16.14 7.46 -1.52
C LYS A 103 -15.38 8.76 -1.30
N ASP A 104 -16.09 9.79 -0.84
CA ASP A 104 -15.59 11.15 -0.65
C ASP A 104 -16.49 11.94 0.32
N SER A 105 -16.12 13.19 0.61
CA SER A 105 -16.86 14.05 1.54
C SER A 105 -18.27 14.38 1.06
N SER A 106 -18.52 14.41 -0.26
CA SER A 106 -19.84 14.71 -0.81
C SER A 106 -20.79 13.51 -0.67
N ASP A 107 -20.28 12.30 -0.93
CA ASP A 107 -20.97 11.04 -0.65
C ASP A 107 -21.29 10.90 0.85
N PHE A 108 -20.34 11.28 1.73
CA PHE A 108 -20.56 11.32 3.17
C PHE A 108 -21.76 12.19 3.56
N VAL A 109 -21.76 13.46 3.12
CA VAL A 109 -22.83 14.42 3.45
C VAL A 109 -24.17 13.89 2.94
N THR A 110 -24.21 13.40 1.71
CA THR A 110 -25.44 12.88 1.08
C THR A 110 -26.01 11.70 1.86
N LYS A 111 -25.18 10.73 2.24
CA LYS A 111 -25.61 9.57 3.05
C LYS A 111 -26.07 10.00 4.44
N LEU A 112 -25.38 10.94 5.06
CA LEU A 112 -25.71 11.44 6.38
C LEU A 112 -27.07 12.16 6.38
N THR A 113 -27.33 13.04 5.41
CA THR A 113 -28.59 13.80 5.29
C THR A 113 -29.77 12.90 4.94
N ASN A 114 -29.55 11.84 4.16
CA ASN A 114 -30.61 10.90 3.77
C ASN A 114 -30.92 9.84 4.82
N THR A 115 -30.11 9.74 5.88
CA THR A 115 -30.33 8.77 6.97
C THR A 115 -31.19 9.40 8.06
N LYS A 116 -32.26 8.70 8.48
CA LYS A 116 -33.02 9.09 9.68
C LYS A 116 -32.14 8.91 10.92
N ASN A 117 -31.71 10.02 11.51
CA ASN A 117 -30.76 10.06 12.63
C ASN A 117 -31.40 10.51 13.96
N VAL A 118 -32.73 10.45 14.08
CA VAL A 118 -33.42 10.76 15.34
C VAL A 118 -33.02 9.73 16.39
N ASP A 119 -32.70 10.21 17.60
CA ASP A 119 -32.28 9.43 18.77
C ASP A 119 -31.03 8.55 18.57
N LYS A 120 -30.13 8.95 17.65
CA LYS A 120 -28.86 8.25 17.41
C LYS A 120 -27.67 9.03 17.96
N LEU A 121 -26.67 8.29 18.45
CA LEU A 121 -25.37 8.83 18.83
C LEU A 121 -24.39 8.71 17.66
N MET A 122 -23.69 9.80 17.35
CA MET A 122 -22.57 9.78 16.41
C MET A 122 -21.25 9.61 17.18
N ILE A 123 -20.44 8.64 16.77
CA ILE A 123 -19.13 8.35 17.37
C ILE A 123 -18.07 8.46 16.28
N SER A 124 -16.94 9.10 16.61
CA SER A 124 -15.79 9.22 15.73
C SER A 124 -14.61 8.45 16.31
N PHE A 125 -13.98 7.64 15.46
CA PHE A 125 -12.78 6.89 15.77
C PHE A 125 -11.67 7.30 14.81
N ASP A 126 -10.45 7.44 15.32
CA ASP A 126 -9.25 7.70 14.50
C ASP A 126 -8.23 6.58 14.70
N VAL A 127 -7.59 6.15 13.61
CA VAL A 127 -6.58 5.10 13.65
C VAL A 127 -5.21 5.71 13.83
N VAL A 128 -4.54 5.34 14.92
CA VAL A 128 -3.18 5.81 15.19
C VAL A 128 -2.18 5.11 14.27
N SER A 129 -1.39 5.91 13.54
CA SER A 129 -0.26 5.45 12.72
C SER A 129 -0.64 4.35 11.71
N LEU A 130 -1.74 4.56 10.97
CA LEU A 130 -2.31 3.61 10.01
C LEU A 130 -1.27 2.94 9.09
N PHE A 131 -0.34 3.70 8.50
CA PHE A 131 0.63 3.15 7.55
C PHE A 131 1.68 2.21 8.16
N THR A 132 2.07 2.43 9.42
CA THR A 132 3.11 1.63 10.08
C THR A 132 2.55 0.44 10.85
N ASN A 133 1.23 0.43 11.09
CA ASN A 133 0.54 -0.60 11.87
C ASN A 133 -0.32 -1.54 11.01
N VAL A 134 -0.13 -1.56 9.69
CA VAL A 134 -0.81 -2.53 8.83
C VAL A 134 -0.27 -3.94 9.11
N PRO A 135 -1.11 -4.92 9.50
CA PRO A 135 -0.67 -6.28 9.75
C PRO A 135 -0.40 -6.97 8.40
N LEU A 136 0.82 -6.82 7.89
CA LEU A 136 1.17 -7.18 6.52
C LEU A 136 0.87 -8.65 6.19
N THR A 137 1.30 -9.60 7.02
CA THR A 137 1.06 -11.04 6.79
C THR A 137 -0.43 -11.35 6.70
N PHE A 138 -1.21 -10.93 7.71
CA PHE A 138 -2.66 -11.12 7.70
C PHE A 138 -3.32 -10.49 6.48
N THR A 139 -2.88 -9.29 6.08
CA THR A 139 -3.45 -8.57 4.93
C THR A 139 -3.15 -9.29 3.62
N VAL A 140 -1.92 -9.79 3.44
CA VAL A 140 -1.53 -10.58 2.28
C VAL A 140 -2.34 -11.88 2.22
N ASP A 141 -2.43 -12.61 3.33
CA ASP A 141 -3.19 -13.85 3.41
C ASP A 141 -4.68 -13.64 3.10
N TYR A 142 -5.27 -12.59 3.67
CA TYR A 142 -6.65 -12.20 3.38
C TYR A 142 -6.86 -11.89 1.90
N ILE A 143 -5.96 -11.12 1.27
CA ILE A 143 -6.06 -10.82 -0.17
C ILE A 143 -5.98 -12.10 -1.00
N LEU A 144 -5.06 -13.01 -0.66
CA LEU A 144 -4.94 -14.29 -1.35
C LEU A 144 -6.21 -15.14 -1.22
N ASP A 145 -6.84 -15.16 -0.04
CA ASP A 145 -8.11 -15.86 0.19
C ASP A 145 -9.25 -15.29 -0.66
N GLN A 146 -9.31 -13.96 -0.80
CA GLN A 146 -10.31 -13.31 -1.63
C GLN A 146 -10.10 -13.57 -3.13
N LEU A 147 -8.85 -13.62 -3.59
CA LEU A 147 -8.53 -13.82 -5.01
C LEU A 147 -8.54 -15.30 -5.42
N TYR A 148 -8.20 -16.20 -4.50
CA TYR A 148 -7.98 -17.61 -4.76
C TYR A 148 -8.63 -18.52 -3.69
N PRO A 149 -9.96 -18.44 -3.52
CA PRO A 149 -10.67 -19.11 -2.42
C PRO A 149 -10.52 -20.64 -2.40
N ASN A 150 -10.18 -21.24 -3.55
CA ASN A 150 -10.09 -22.70 -3.70
C ASN A 150 -8.65 -23.26 -3.64
N ILE A 151 -7.61 -22.41 -3.55
CA ILE A 151 -6.22 -22.89 -3.58
C ILE A 151 -5.77 -23.49 -2.24
N ARG A 152 -6.30 -23.02 -1.11
CA ARG A 152 -5.97 -23.61 0.22
C ARG A 152 -6.40 -25.07 0.35
N ASN A 153 -7.43 -25.51 -0.38
CA ASN A 153 -7.85 -26.91 -0.40
C ASN A 153 -6.92 -27.84 -1.21
N LEU A 154 -6.08 -27.29 -2.09
CA LEU A 154 -5.12 -28.08 -2.88
C LEU A 154 -3.81 -28.37 -2.12
N VAL A 155 -3.39 -27.47 -1.23
CA VAL A 155 -2.10 -27.58 -0.52
C VAL A 155 -2.19 -28.44 0.75
N LEU A 156 -3.41 -28.69 1.26
CA LEU A 156 -3.65 -29.54 2.43
C LEU A 156 -3.99 -31.02 2.08
N GLN A 157 -3.84 -31.41 0.81
CA GLN A 157 -4.03 -32.80 0.35
C GLN A 157 -2.72 -33.51 -0.06
N VAL A 158 -1.56 -32.96 0.30
CA VAL A 158 -0.24 -33.59 0.10
C VAL A 158 0.49 -33.72 1.42
#